data_AF-A0A927D3Q3-F1
#
_entry.id   AF-A0A927D3Q3-F1
#
_cell.length_a   1.000
_cell.length_b   1.000
_cell.length_c   1.000
_cell.angle_alpha   90.00
_cell.angle_beta   90.00
_cell.angle_gamma   90.00
#
_symmetry.space_group_name_H-M   'P 1'
#
loop_
_entity.id
_entity.type
_entity.pdbx_description
1 polymer ?
#
loop_
_entity_poly.entity_id
_entity_poly.type
_entity_poly.pdbx_seq_one_letter_code
_entity_poly.pdbx_strand_id
1 'polypeptide(L)'
;MNTPAHLLIGAAAMGRNGDRLLIWAAMTGALLPDLSLYLLAGASLFIFQIPPDVVFDTLYFSDTWQTIFAIDNSFILWGALFGLALWYRVGWAIALTGAALLHLALDFPLHHDDGRPHFWPLSGWIFESPVSYWDNRRGALWVGPIEVALAGVCAFVLWRRRPGWVLSVLLAALLAAELMVARVWMFVFTA
;
A
#
# COMPACT_ATOMS: atom_id res chain seq x y z
N MET A 1 1.43 3.78 -4.93
CA MET A 1 2.72 3.11 -4.67
C MET A 1 2.46 1.61 -4.65
N ASN A 2 3.48 0.75 -4.68
CA ASN A 2 3.24 -0.70 -4.65
C ASN A 2 3.15 -1.21 -3.21
N THR A 3 2.27 -2.19 -3.01
CA THR A 3 2.03 -2.81 -1.69
C THR A 3 3.31 -3.30 -1.00
N PRO A 4 4.30 -3.93 -1.68
CA PRO A 4 5.55 -4.32 -1.03
C PRO A 4 6.31 -3.14 -0.40
N ALA A 5 6.37 -1.98 -1.07
CA ALA A 5 6.96 -0.77 -0.54
C ALA A 5 6.19 -0.27 0.70
N HIS A 6 4.85 -0.26 0.67
CA HIS A 6 4.04 0.12 1.83
C HIS A 6 4.31 -0.77 3.05
N LEU A 7 4.40 -2.09 2.87
CA LEU A 7 4.70 -3.02 3.97
C LEU A 7 6.07 -2.74 4.58
N LEU A 8 7.09 -2.50 3.75
CA LEU A 8 8.45 -2.21 4.22
C LEU A 8 8.51 -0.87 4.96
N ILE A 9 7.90 0.17 4.41
CA ILE A 9 7.90 1.52 4.99
C ILE A 9 7.08 1.55 6.28
N GLY A 10 5.88 0.98 6.28
CA GLY A 10 5.02 0.87 7.45
C GLY A 10 5.70 0.11 8.58
N ALA A 11 6.29 -1.05 8.29
CA ALA A 11 7.05 -1.83 9.27
C ALA A 11 8.25 -1.05 9.82
N ALA A 12 9.01 -0.36 8.97
CA ALA A 12 10.17 0.43 9.41
C ALA A 12 9.76 1.61 10.31
N ALA A 13 8.68 2.30 9.97
CA ALA A 13 8.16 3.44 10.73
C ALA A 13 7.54 3.03 12.08
N MET A 14 6.72 1.98 12.09
CA MET A 14 5.88 1.63 13.24
C MET A 14 6.39 0.42 14.06
N GLY A 15 7.20 -0.46 13.47
CA GLY A 15 7.80 -1.65 14.10
C GLY A 15 9.00 -1.35 15.02
N ARG A 16 8.82 -0.44 15.98
CA ARG A 16 9.87 0.12 16.86
C ARG A 16 10.73 -0.96 17.52
N ASN A 17 12.03 -0.68 17.66
CA ASN A 17 13.02 -1.48 18.42
C ASN A 17 13.11 -2.98 18.09
N GLY A 18 12.61 -3.41 16.92
CA GLY A 18 12.62 -4.84 16.55
C GLY A 18 11.53 -5.65 17.23
N ASP A 19 10.56 -5.00 17.88
CA ASP A 19 9.40 -5.67 18.45
C ASP A 19 8.59 -6.33 17.32
N ARG A 20 8.56 -7.67 17.35
CA ARG A 20 7.91 -8.48 16.31
C ARG A 20 6.41 -8.24 16.25
N LEU A 21 5.75 -8.01 17.38
CA LEU A 21 4.33 -7.75 17.40
C LEU A 21 4.02 -6.43 16.68
N LEU A 22 4.82 -5.39 16.94
CA LEU A 22 4.65 -4.10 16.28
C LEU A 22 4.99 -4.16 14.80
N ILE A 23 6.02 -4.91 14.41
CA ILE A 23 6.37 -5.13 12.99
C ILE A 23 5.20 -5.82 12.28
N TRP A 24 4.69 -6.91 12.83
CA TRP A 24 3.55 -7.62 12.22
C TRP A 24 2.30 -6.74 12.15
N ALA A 25 1.96 -6.04 13.23
CA ALA A 25 0.82 -5.14 13.25
C ALA A 25 0.95 -4.04 12.18
N ALA A 26 2.14 -3.46 12.03
CA ALA A 26 2.42 -2.46 11.01
C ALA A 26 2.34 -3.01 9.58
N MET A 27 2.86 -4.22 9.34
CA MET A 27 2.74 -4.88 8.04
C MET A 27 1.28 -5.19 7.69
N THR A 28 0.50 -5.66 8.67
CA THR A 28 -0.95 -5.85 8.51
C THR A 28 -1.63 -4.52 8.20
N GLY A 29 -1.32 -3.47 8.94
CA GLY A 29 -1.87 -2.12 8.70
C GLY A 29 -1.55 -1.58 7.32
N ALA A 30 -0.32 -1.75 6.85
CA ALA A 30 0.11 -1.34 5.53
C ALA A 30 -0.46 -2.21 4.39
N LEU A 31 -0.98 -3.40 4.68
CA LEU A 31 -1.63 -4.28 3.69
C LEU A 31 -3.12 -4.00 3.56
N LEU A 32 -3.80 -3.69 4.68
CA LEU A 32 -5.25 -3.63 4.75
C LEU A 32 -5.91 -2.69 3.71
N PRO A 33 -5.38 -1.47 3.43
CA PRO A 33 -5.95 -0.60 2.41
C PRO A 33 -5.98 -1.18 0.98
N ASP A 34 -5.09 -2.14 0.67
CA ASP A 34 -5.01 -2.82 -0.62
C ASP A 34 -5.60 -4.24 -0.61
N LEU A 35 -5.98 -4.76 0.56
CA LEU A 35 -6.38 -6.15 0.70
C LEU A 35 -7.57 -6.50 -0.20
N SER A 36 -8.56 -5.61 -0.28
CA SER A 36 -9.73 -5.83 -1.13
C SER A 36 -9.38 -5.89 -2.60
N LEU A 37 -8.44 -5.06 -3.08
CA LEU A 37 -7.96 -5.12 -4.46
C LEU A 37 -7.40 -6.52 -4.78
N TYR A 38 -6.53 -7.06 -3.92
CA TYR A 38 -5.98 -8.40 -4.12
C TYR A 38 -7.04 -9.50 -4.10
N LEU A 39 -8.01 -9.42 -3.19
CA LEU A 39 -9.09 -10.40 -3.09
C LEU A 39 -10.03 -10.34 -4.29
N LEU A 40 -10.42 -9.13 -4.70
CA LEU A 40 -11.35 -8.90 -5.80
C LEU A 40 -10.71 -9.27 -7.15
N ALA A 41 -9.52 -8.75 -7.44
CA ALA A 41 -8.80 -9.11 -8.67
C ALA A 41 -8.38 -10.58 -8.66
N GLY A 42 -7.87 -11.09 -7.55
CA GLY A 42 -7.47 -12.50 -7.42
C GLY A 42 -8.63 -13.47 -7.64
N ALA A 43 -9.77 -13.24 -7.01
CA ALA A 43 -10.96 -14.06 -7.23
C ALA A 43 -11.46 -13.94 -8.68
N SER A 44 -11.51 -12.73 -9.23
CA SER A 44 -11.96 -12.48 -10.61
C SER A 44 -11.10 -13.22 -11.63
N LEU A 45 -9.77 -13.14 -11.50
CA LEU A 45 -8.82 -13.74 -12.43
C LEU A 45 -8.72 -15.26 -12.27
N PHE A 46 -8.65 -15.77 -11.04
CA PHE A 46 -8.28 -17.17 -10.80
C PHE A 46 -9.45 -18.08 -10.45
N ILE A 47 -10.53 -17.55 -9.88
CA ILE A 47 -11.71 -18.35 -9.52
C ILE A 47 -12.77 -18.21 -10.61
N PHE A 48 -13.10 -16.98 -10.98
CA PHE A 48 -14.13 -16.68 -11.97
C PHE A 48 -13.60 -16.67 -13.41
N GLN A 49 -12.27 -16.72 -13.59
CA GLN A 49 -11.61 -16.78 -14.89
C GLN A 49 -12.04 -15.64 -15.83
N ILE A 50 -12.27 -14.45 -15.25
CA ILE A 50 -12.63 -13.24 -15.97
C ILE A 50 -11.38 -12.71 -16.68
N PRO A 51 -11.45 -12.35 -17.99
CA PRO A 51 -10.32 -11.81 -18.73
C PRO A 51 -9.68 -10.59 -18.03
N PRO A 52 -8.34 -10.47 -18.00
CA PRO A 52 -7.66 -9.37 -17.31
C PRO A 52 -8.11 -7.97 -17.76
N ASP A 53 -8.35 -7.77 -19.06
CA ASP A 53 -8.87 -6.53 -19.62
C ASP A 53 -10.23 -6.16 -19.01
N VAL A 54 -11.15 -7.12 -18.90
CA VAL A 54 -12.46 -6.88 -18.25
C VAL A 54 -12.28 -6.55 -16.75
N VAL A 55 -11.34 -7.22 -16.06
CA VAL A 55 -11.09 -6.95 -14.64
C VAL A 55 -10.55 -5.54 -14.44
N PHE A 56 -9.50 -5.15 -15.16
CA PHE A 56 -8.79 -3.90 -14.92
C PHE A 56 -9.39 -2.69 -15.65
N ASP A 57 -10.07 -2.88 -16.79
CA ASP A 57 -10.67 -1.77 -17.55
C ASP A 57 -12.15 -1.54 -17.19
N THR A 58 -12.83 -2.52 -16.58
CA THR A 58 -14.26 -2.43 -16.26
C THR A 58 -14.55 -2.66 -14.77
N LEU A 59 -14.23 -3.83 -14.22
CA LEU A 59 -14.62 -4.15 -12.83
C LEU A 59 -13.90 -3.25 -11.83
N TYR A 60 -12.62 -2.96 -12.06
CA TYR A 60 -11.81 -2.07 -11.25
C TYR A 60 -12.47 -0.69 -11.09
N PHE A 61 -13.04 -0.15 -12.16
CA PHE A 61 -13.71 1.16 -12.17
C PHE A 61 -15.21 1.10 -11.86
N SER A 62 -15.75 -0.07 -11.51
CA SER A 62 -17.17 -0.20 -11.17
C SER A 62 -17.51 0.46 -9.84
N ASP A 63 -18.74 0.99 -9.71
CA ASP A 63 -19.24 1.62 -8.48
C ASP A 63 -19.06 0.73 -7.25
N THR A 64 -19.27 -0.58 -7.40
CA THR A 64 -19.12 -1.55 -6.32
C THR A 64 -17.69 -1.63 -5.81
N TRP A 65 -16.71 -1.79 -6.71
CA TRP A 65 -15.30 -1.91 -6.31
C TRP A 65 -14.77 -0.57 -5.80
N GLN A 66 -15.12 0.53 -6.47
CA GLN A 66 -14.76 1.87 -6.03
C GLN A 66 -15.34 2.23 -4.67
N THR A 67 -16.55 1.76 -4.33
CA THR A 67 -17.12 1.93 -2.98
C THR A 67 -16.34 1.13 -1.93
N ILE A 68 -15.91 -0.09 -2.24
CA ILE A 68 -15.06 -0.87 -1.34
C ILE A 68 -13.71 -0.16 -1.14
N PHE A 69 -13.08 0.28 -2.23
CA PHE A 69 -11.81 1.00 -2.18
C PHE A 69 -11.92 2.31 -1.41
N ALA A 70 -13.04 3.04 -1.53
CA ALA A 70 -13.33 4.25 -0.75
C ALA A 70 -13.29 3.98 0.77
N ILE A 71 -13.89 2.87 1.21
CA ILE A 71 -13.93 2.47 2.61
C ILE A 71 -12.53 2.09 3.08
N ASP A 72 -11.86 1.21 2.36
CA ASP A 72 -10.54 0.70 2.76
C ASP A 72 -9.44 1.78 2.72
N ASN A 73 -9.64 2.84 1.95
CA ASN A 73 -8.70 3.95 1.78
C ASN A 73 -9.19 5.27 2.38
N SER A 74 -10.14 5.21 3.31
CA SER A 74 -10.64 6.39 4.00
C SER A 74 -9.67 6.89 5.08
N PHE A 75 -9.16 8.12 4.91
CA PHE A 75 -8.44 8.85 5.96
C PHE A 75 -9.33 9.08 7.19
N ILE A 76 -10.64 9.21 7.00
CA ILE A 76 -11.57 9.47 8.10
C ILE A 76 -11.68 8.24 9.00
N LEU A 77 -11.87 7.05 8.40
CA LEU A 77 -11.97 5.80 9.16
C LEU A 77 -10.64 5.44 9.82
N TRP A 78 -9.54 5.42 9.05
CA TRP A 78 -8.22 5.11 9.60
C TRP A 78 -7.76 6.13 10.62
N GLY A 79 -8.07 7.41 10.41
CA GLY A 79 -7.80 8.50 11.35
C GLY A 79 -8.55 8.33 12.66
N ALA A 80 -9.82 7.97 12.62
CA ALA A 80 -10.62 7.68 13.80
C ALA A 80 -10.07 6.47 14.57
N LEU A 81 -9.75 5.37 13.88
CA LEU A 81 -9.16 4.17 14.49
C LEU A 81 -7.80 4.46 15.12
N PHE A 82 -6.95 5.24 14.46
CA PHE A 82 -5.66 5.67 15.01
C PHE A 82 -5.83 6.58 16.23
N GLY A 83 -6.77 7.53 16.18
CA GLY A 83 -7.11 8.38 17.33
C GLY A 83 -7.57 7.58 18.55
N LEU A 84 -8.42 6.57 18.34
CA LEU A 84 -8.84 5.65 19.39
C LEU A 84 -7.67 4.82 19.93
N ALA A 85 -6.82 4.29 19.05
CA ALA A 85 -5.65 3.51 19.45
C ALA A 85 -4.67 4.35 20.30
N LEU A 86 -4.48 5.62 19.97
CA LEU A 86 -3.71 6.58 20.76
C LEU A 86 -4.38 6.89 22.10
N TRP A 87 -5.69 7.12 22.11
CA TRP A 87 -6.47 7.42 23.32
C TRP A 87 -6.32 6.31 24.37
N TYR A 88 -6.46 5.05 23.95
CA TYR A 88 -6.31 3.89 24.81
C TYR A 88 -4.85 3.42 24.97
N ARG A 89 -3.90 4.08 24.29
CA ARG A 89 -2.45 3.76 24.33
C ARG A 89 -2.13 2.31 23.97
N VAL A 90 -2.84 1.74 22.99
CA VAL A 90 -2.67 0.34 22.57
C VAL A 90 -1.59 0.26 21.49
N GLY A 91 -0.36 -0.12 21.88
CA GLY A 91 0.84 -0.06 21.03
C GLY A 91 0.71 -0.77 19.67
N TRP A 92 0.20 -2.00 19.64
CA TRP A 92 0.02 -2.74 18.39
C TRP A 92 -1.06 -2.09 17.49
N ALA A 93 -2.12 -1.55 18.08
CA ALA A 93 -3.19 -0.90 17.32
C ALA A 93 -2.72 0.43 16.73
N ILE A 94 -1.88 1.17 17.46
CA ILE A 94 -1.20 2.37 16.97
C ILE A 94 -0.31 2.01 15.78
N ALA A 95 0.46 0.91 15.87
CA ALA A 95 1.32 0.48 14.77
C ALA A 95 0.52 0.08 13.53
N LEU A 96 -0.58 -0.65 13.70
CA LEU A 96 -1.46 -1.07 12.61
C LEU A 96 -2.14 0.13 11.93
N THR A 97 -2.89 0.91 12.70
CA THR A 97 -3.69 2.02 12.15
C THR A 97 -2.79 3.16 11.65
N GLY A 98 -1.65 3.39 12.30
CA GLY A 98 -0.64 4.35 11.84
C GLY A 98 0.04 3.91 10.53
N ALA A 99 0.31 2.62 10.36
CA ALA A 99 0.87 2.11 9.10
C ALA A 99 -0.16 2.18 7.96
N ALA A 100 -1.44 1.94 8.24
CA ALA A 100 -2.51 2.13 7.26
C ALA A 100 -2.62 3.62 6.84
N LEU A 101 -2.61 4.55 7.79
CA LEU A 101 -2.58 5.99 7.47
C LEU A 101 -1.35 6.38 6.66
N LEU A 102 -0.18 5.83 6.99
CA LEU A 102 1.04 6.08 6.24
C LEU A 102 0.95 5.53 4.81
N HIS A 103 0.33 4.37 4.60
CA HIS A 103 0.02 3.84 3.28
C HIS A 103 -0.80 4.86 2.48
N LEU A 104 -1.96 5.28 3.00
CA LEU A 104 -2.84 6.24 2.32
C LEU A 104 -2.11 7.57 2.03
N ALA A 105 -1.28 8.04 2.96
CA ALA A 105 -0.53 9.29 2.78
C ALA A 105 0.53 9.21 1.66
N LEU A 106 1.09 8.01 1.43
CA LEU A 106 2.04 7.77 0.35
C LEU A 106 1.34 7.61 -1.00
N ASP A 107 0.13 7.03 -1.00
CA ASP A 107 -0.67 6.86 -2.20
C ASP A 107 -1.36 8.12 -2.68
N PHE A 108 -1.86 8.93 -1.75
CA PHE A 108 -2.59 10.15 -2.06
C PHE A 108 -1.90 11.03 -3.13
N PRO A 109 -0.59 11.33 -3.06
CA PRO A 109 0.09 12.13 -4.08
C PRO A 109 0.55 11.34 -5.32
N LEU A 110 0.25 10.05 -5.44
CA LEU A 110 0.81 9.18 -6.49
C LEU A 110 -0.24 8.53 -7.39
N HIS A 111 -1.53 8.74 -7.15
CA HIS A 111 -2.60 8.27 -8.04
C HIS A 111 -3.17 9.42 -8.87
N HIS A 112 -3.06 9.31 -10.20
CA HIS A 112 -3.62 10.29 -11.13
C HIS A 112 -5.00 9.85 -11.64
N ASP A 113 -5.05 8.79 -12.45
CA ASP A 113 -6.29 8.28 -13.06
C ASP A 113 -7.00 7.24 -12.18
N ASP A 114 -6.31 6.69 -11.18
CA ASP A 114 -6.75 5.61 -10.30
C ASP A 114 -6.87 6.06 -8.83
N GLY A 115 -7.08 7.37 -8.63
CA GLY A 115 -7.27 7.96 -7.30
C GLY A 115 -8.52 7.43 -6.61
N ARG A 116 -8.43 7.26 -5.29
CA ARG A 116 -9.54 6.80 -4.44
C ARG A 116 -10.17 8.00 -3.69
N PRO A 117 -11.47 7.98 -3.37
CA PRO A 117 -12.11 9.05 -2.58
C PRO A 117 -11.72 8.94 -1.11
N HIS A 118 -10.51 9.36 -0.77
CA HIS A 118 -9.90 9.18 0.55
C HIS A 118 -10.63 9.89 1.71
N PHE A 119 -11.55 10.81 1.43
CA PHE A 119 -12.34 11.52 2.43
C PHE A 119 -13.75 10.95 2.63
N TRP A 120 -14.05 9.80 2.05
CA TRP A 120 -15.29 9.07 2.33
C TRP A 120 -15.41 8.78 3.84
N PRO A 121 -16.61 8.85 4.47
CA PRO A 121 -17.91 9.16 3.87
C PRO A 121 -18.24 10.65 3.82
N LEU A 122 -17.32 11.53 4.22
CA LEU A 122 -17.58 12.98 4.28
C LEU A 122 -17.60 13.63 2.90
N SER A 123 -16.79 13.11 1.97
CA SER A 123 -16.71 13.60 0.60
C SER A 123 -16.37 12.47 -0.37
N GLY A 124 -17.00 12.48 -1.54
CA GLY A 124 -16.63 11.64 -2.69
C GLY A 124 -15.55 12.26 -3.58
N TRP A 125 -14.92 13.35 -3.13
CA TRP A 125 -13.86 14.02 -3.89
C TRP A 125 -12.63 13.12 -4.02
N ILE A 126 -12.13 13.02 -5.26
CA ILE A 126 -10.92 12.29 -5.62
C ILE A 126 -9.85 13.31 -5.95
N PHE A 127 -8.67 13.15 -5.36
CA PHE A 127 -7.52 13.96 -5.72
C PHE A 127 -6.86 13.39 -6.97
N GLU A 128 -6.92 14.13 -8.06
CA GLU A 128 -6.24 13.81 -9.31
C GLU A 128 -4.79 14.32 -9.23
N SER A 129 -3.87 13.45 -8.79
CA SER A 129 -2.49 13.87 -8.52
C SER A 129 -1.73 14.20 -9.80
N PRO A 130 -0.97 15.31 -9.90
CA PRO A 130 -0.15 15.58 -11.09
C PRO A 130 0.98 14.56 -11.32
N VAL A 131 1.26 13.71 -10.33
CA VAL A 131 2.30 12.67 -10.38
C VAL A 131 1.64 11.30 -10.27
N SER A 132 2.12 10.35 -11.07
CA SER A 132 1.70 8.95 -11.01
C SER A 132 2.87 8.04 -10.71
N TYR A 133 2.65 7.02 -9.87
CA TYR A 133 3.63 5.95 -9.66
C TYR A 133 3.74 4.98 -10.85
N TRP A 134 2.76 4.96 -11.75
CA TRP A 134 2.67 3.98 -12.85
C TRP A 134 2.69 4.60 -14.25
N ASP A 135 2.21 5.83 -14.41
CA ASP A 135 2.20 6.54 -15.70
C ASP A 135 3.52 7.30 -15.93
N ASN A 136 4.29 6.84 -16.93
CA ASN A 136 5.56 7.46 -17.33
C ASN A 136 5.41 8.91 -17.81
N ARG A 137 4.25 9.29 -18.35
CA ARG A 137 3.98 10.68 -18.75
C ARG A 137 3.83 11.62 -17.55
N ARG A 138 3.68 11.05 -16.35
CA ARG A 138 3.42 11.75 -15.08
C ARG A 138 4.48 11.43 -14.02
N GLY A 139 5.70 11.13 -14.44
CA GLY A 139 6.86 11.05 -13.54
C GLY A 139 7.15 9.68 -12.94
N ALA A 140 6.46 8.60 -13.35
CA ALA A 140 6.71 7.25 -12.84
C ALA A 140 8.17 6.80 -12.99
N LEU A 141 8.87 7.23 -14.04
CA LEU A 141 10.30 6.95 -14.26
C LEU A 141 11.22 7.46 -13.15
N TRP A 142 10.82 8.52 -12.43
CA TRP A 142 11.57 9.05 -11.29
C TRP A 142 11.01 8.54 -9.96
N VAL A 143 9.69 8.37 -9.86
CA VAL A 143 9.02 7.85 -8.66
C VAL A 143 9.45 6.41 -8.37
N GLY A 144 9.48 5.53 -9.38
CA GLY A 144 9.82 4.12 -9.21
C GLY A 144 11.20 3.90 -8.57
N PRO A 145 12.30 4.49 -9.08
CA PRO A 145 13.61 4.39 -8.44
C PRO A 145 13.66 4.94 -7.00
N ILE A 146 12.92 6.02 -6.72
CA ILE A 146 12.83 6.61 -5.36
C ILE A 146 12.11 5.62 -4.42
N GLU A 147 11.01 5.03 -4.87
CA GLU A 147 10.23 4.03 -4.14
C GLU A 147 11.10 2.81 -3.80
N VAL A 148 11.80 2.25 -4.79
CA VAL A 148 12.73 1.11 -4.60
C VAL A 148 13.84 1.46 -3.63
N ALA A 149 14.45 2.65 -3.75
CA ALA A 149 15.52 3.08 -2.87
C ALA A 149 15.02 3.23 -1.42
N LEU A 150 13.86 3.84 -1.22
CA LEU A 150 13.23 4.00 0.09
C LEU A 150 12.88 2.64 0.71
N ALA A 151 12.26 1.75 -0.07
CA ALA A 151 11.95 0.38 0.35
C ALA A 151 13.22 -0.39 0.76
N GLY A 152 14.32 -0.25 0.00
CA GLY A 152 15.62 -0.83 0.32
C GLY A 152 16.22 -0.31 1.63
N VAL A 153 16.14 1.01 1.87
CA VAL A 153 16.57 1.62 3.14
C VAL A 153 15.72 1.09 4.30
N CYS A 154 14.40 1.00 4.13
CA CYS A 154 13.49 0.47 5.15
C CYS A 154 13.78 -1.01 5.47
N ALA A 155 14.00 -1.85 4.45
CA ALA A 155 14.40 -3.24 4.63
C ALA A 155 15.72 -3.36 5.40
N PHE A 156 16.72 -2.53 5.04
CA PHE A 156 17.99 -2.47 5.74
C PHE A 156 17.83 -2.09 7.21
N VAL A 157 17.09 -1.02 7.50
CA VAL A 157 16.79 -0.58 8.87
C VAL A 157 16.11 -1.70 9.67
N LEU A 158 15.16 -2.41 9.07
CA LEU A 158 14.49 -3.52 9.72
C LEU A 158 15.44 -4.68 10.01
N TRP A 159 16.31 -5.08 9.08
CA TRP A 159 17.32 -6.12 9.37
C TRP A 159 18.30 -5.69 10.48
N ARG A 160 18.66 -4.40 10.56
CA ARG A 160 19.47 -3.87 11.67
C ARG A 160 18.79 -4.02 13.02
N ARG A 161 17.44 -4.07 13.07
CA ARG A 161 16.65 -4.34 14.28
C ARG A 161 16.56 -5.84 14.65
N ARG A 162 17.23 -6.74 13.92
CA ARG A 162 17.30 -8.19 14.20
C ARG A 162 15.92 -8.86 14.39
N PRO A 163 15.02 -8.80 13.40
CA PRO A 163 13.61 -9.20 13.57
C PRO A 163 13.42 -10.73 13.70
N GLY A 164 14.48 -11.52 13.48
CA GLY A 164 14.43 -12.98 13.43
C GLY A 164 14.33 -13.50 12.01
N TRP A 165 14.64 -14.78 11.80
CA TRP A 165 14.83 -15.34 10.47
C TRP A 165 13.56 -15.30 9.59
N VAL A 166 12.38 -15.57 10.17
CA VAL A 166 11.10 -15.55 9.44
C VAL A 166 10.84 -14.17 8.83
N LEU A 167 10.90 -13.12 9.66
CA LEU A 167 10.74 -11.75 9.21
C LEU A 167 11.86 -11.35 8.27
N SER A 168 13.12 -11.75 8.51
CA SER A 168 14.21 -11.45 7.59
C SER A 168 13.98 -12.00 6.18
N VAL A 169 13.47 -13.24 6.07
CA VAL A 169 13.12 -13.86 4.78
C VAL A 169 11.95 -13.14 4.13
N LEU A 170 10.91 -12.80 4.91
CA LEU A 170 9.77 -12.04 4.40
C LEU A 170 10.18 -10.66 3.87
N LEU A 171 11.03 -9.92 4.60
CA LEU A 171 11.56 -8.63 4.15
C LEU A 171 12.35 -8.76 2.85
N ALA A 172 13.13 -9.84 2.69
CA ALA A 172 13.85 -10.12 1.45
C ALA A 172 12.87 -10.41 0.30
N ALA A 173 11.82 -11.18 0.56
CA ALA A 173 10.78 -11.48 -0.43
C ALA A 173 10.02 -10.21 -0.85
N LEU A 174 9.69 -9.32 0.08
CA LEU A 174 9.04 -8.04 -0.21
C LEU A 174 9.96 -7.12 -1.03
N LEU A 175 11.24 -7.04 -0.70
CA LEU A 175 12.20 -6.26 -1.48
C LEU A 175 12.38 -6.83 -2.89
N ALA A 176 12.39 -8.16 -3.03
CA ALA A 176 12.44 -8.81 -4.34
C ALA A 176 11.17 -8.56 -5.16
N ALA A 177 10.00 -8.59 -4.51
CA ALA A 177 8.73 -8.25 -5.15
C ALA A 177 8.72 -6.79 -5.63
N GLU A 178 9.20 -5.86 -4.80
CA GLU A 178 9.33 -4.44 -5.17
C GLU A 178 10.22 -4.25 -6.41
N LEU A 179 11.40 -4.87 -6.41
CA LEU A 179 12.30 -4.84 -7.56
C LEU A 179 11.67 -5.46 -8.82
N MET A 180 10.87 -6.51 -8.66
CA MET A 180 10.16 -7.14 -9.76
C MET A 180 9.08 -6.23 -10.34
N VAL A 181 8.28 -5.56 -9.50
CA VAL A 181 7.25 -4.63 -9.97
C VAL A 181 7.87 -3.45 -10.70
N ALA A 182 8.88 -2.81 -10.10
CA ALA A 182 9.62 -1.72 -10.73
C ALA A 182 10.18 -2.15 -12.09
N ARG A 183 10.72 -3.37 -12.20
CA ARG A 183 11.19 -3.93 -13.47
C ARG A 183 10.05 -4.07 -14.47
N VAL A 184 8.95 -4.72 -14.13
CA VAL A 184 7.81 -4.93 -15.05
C VAL A 184 7.29 -3.61 -15.57
N TRP A 185 7.13 -2.61 -14.71
CA TRP A 185 6.56 -1.32 -15.08
C TRP A 185 7.49 -0.52 -16.00
N MET A 186 8.79 -0.58 -15.74
CA MET A 186 9.82 -0.02 -16.63
C MET A 186 9.91 -0.69 -18.01
N PHE A 187 9.28 -1.85 -18.24
CA PHE A 187 9.28 -2.51 -19.55
C PHE A 187 7.91 -2.45 -20.24
N VAL A 188 6.81 -2.52 -19.47
CA VAL A 188 5.44 -2.56 -20.00
C VAL A 188 4.93 -1.17 -20.38
N PHE A 189 5.25 -0.14 -19.59
CA PHE A 189 4.69 1.21 -19.79
C PHE A 189 5.65 2.20 -20.46
N THR A 190 6.86 1.76 -20.82
CA THR A 190 7.87 2.58 -21.54
C THR A 190 7.79 2.47 -23.07
N ALA A 191 6.80 1.74 -23.60
CA ALA A 191 6.59 1.53 -25.04
C ALA A 191 5.58 2.53 -25.63
#